data_AF-A0A7W1JEY8-F1
#
_entry.id   AF-A0A7W1JEY8-F1
#
_cell.length_a   1.000
_cell.length_b   1.000
_cell.length_c   1.000
_cell.angle_alpha   90.00
_cell.angle_beta   90.00
_cell.angle_gamma   90.00
#
_symmetry.space_group_name_H-M   'P 1'
#
loop_
_entity.id
_entity.type
_entity.pdbx_description
1 polymer ?
#
loop_
_entity_poly.entity_id
_entity_poly.type
_entity_poly.pdbx_seq_one_letter_code
_entity_poly.pdbx_strand_id
1 'polypeptide(L)'
;MKPNDDNGKLPTPERPFRVLLISGSDRRQYNCPGVDSKSRTLMLRMSERLPQEWEIDYEDLGNVYAHARIQSCNACVSTSMALCVWPCNCYEKNNSAEPDLMWDLDMYARLDLADAWAIIGPVNWYAPTSNLKLMFDRLVCMNGGNPREDLIEHKNQEMAMKLEHAPEWAELSRNHLEGSTAGFFCYGDGGGDELDETGRPKILRHKEYFDPEKEPLPEMRDTYAPLVWQCRYGGVEVPDHLWRYVGFGQGKKYSDNQADDMATETNVFAEFDEWADAFAAFVRDKGKVEPGKYRAYGYKPPGHLTEDLKLKWREIKIGLGHPPEGSSPARQKELGLNRDETLRPKKSEGEKLRE
;
A
#
# COMPACT_ATOMS: atom_id res chain seq x y z
N MET A 1 -12.51 21.64 -5.37
CA MET A 1 -12.29 21.92 -6.81
C MET A 1 -11.91 20.62 -7.49
N LYS A 2 -12.09 20.49 -8.81
CA LYS A 2 -11.64 19.27 -9.50
C LYS A 2 -10.12 19.18 -9.41
N PRO A 3 -9.54 18.00 -9.08
CA PRO A 3 -8.10 17.80 -9.12
C PRO A 3 -7.55 18.12 -10.51
N ASN A 4 -6.44 18.85 -10.56
CA ASN A 4 -5.72 19.14 -11.79
C ASN A 4 -4.23 18.84 -11.59
N ASP A 5 -3.76 17.72 -12.15
CA ASP A 5 -2.37 17.28 -12.00
C ASP A 5 -1.35 18.30 -12.55
N ASP A 6 -1.74 19.15 -13.51
CA ASP A 6 -0.87 20.21 -14.02
C ASP A 6 -0.52 21.27 -12.96
N ASN A 7 -1.32 21.40 -11.90
CA ASN A 7 -0.98 22.26 -10.76
C ASN A 7 0.26 21.75 -10.01
N GLY A 8 0.66 20.49 -10.19
CA GLY A 8 1.92 19.95 -9.70
C GLY A 8 3.17 20.57 -10.32
N LYS A 9 3.02 21.38 -11.39
CA LYS A 9 4.10 22.15 -12.05
C LYS A 9 4.23 23.57 -11.49
N LEU A 10 3.24 24.05 -10.74
CA LEU A 10 3.25 25.39 -10.17
C LEU A 10 4.15 25.44 -8.92
N PRO A 11 4.73 26.61 -8.58
CA PRO A 11 5.37 26.80 -7.29
C PRO A 11 4.41 26.45 -6.13
N THR A 12 4.93 25.87 -5.06
CA THR A 12 4.15 25.45 -3.88
C THR A 12 3.23 26.53 -3.32
N PRO A 13 3.62 27.82 -3.24
CA PRO A 13 2.70 28.89 -2.79
C PRO A 13 1.50 29.12 -3.72
N GLU A 14 1.64 28.86 -5.02
CA GLU A 14 0.68 29.21 -6.07
C GLU A 14 -0.32 28.09 -6.38
N ARG A 15 0.03 26.81 -6.18
CA ARG A 15 -0.90 25.69 -6.37
C ARG A 15 -1.94 25.61 -5.24
N PRO A 16 -3.14 25.06 -5.45
CA PRO A 16 -4.05 24.72 -4.36
C PRO A 16 -3.44 23.65 -3.43
N PHE A 17 -4.01 23.52 -2.22
CA PHE A 17 -3.81 22.30 -1.43
C PHE A 17 -4.37 21.11 -2.20
N ARG A 18 -3.69 19.96 -2.11
CA ARG A 18 -4.17 18.71 -2.68
C ARG A 18 -4.18 17.62 -1.64
N VAL A 19 -5.30 16.91 -1.54
CA VAL A 19 -5.44 15.76 -0.63
C VAL A 19 -5.93 14.56 -1.42
N LEU A 20 -5.43 13.38 -1.06
CA LEU A 20 -5.85 12.10 -1.63
C LEU A 20 -6.63 11.29 -0.60
N LEU A 21 -7.91 11.04 -0.86
CA LEU A 21 -8.77 10.20 -0.02
C LEU A 21 -8.80 8.77 -0.56
N ILE A 22 -8.56 7.79 0.28
CA ILE A 22 -8.45 6.39 -0.14
C ILE A 22 -9.50 5.56 0.60
N SER A 23 -10.44 4.99 -0.15
CA SER A 23 -11.29 3.90 0.33
C SER A 23 -10.50 2.59 0.31
N GLY A 24 -10.11 2.13 1.50
CA GLY A 24 -9.35 0.91 1.72
C GLY A 24 -10.20 -0.33 1.96
N SER A 25 -11.50 -0.35 1.62
CA SER A 25 -12.29 -1.59 1.71
C SER A 25 -12.02 -2.50 0.51
N ASP A 26 -12.01 -3.83 0.70
CA ASP A 26 -11.95 -4.78 -0.42
C ASP A 26 -13.25 -4.82 -1.25
N ARG A 27 -14.34 -4.21 -0.74
CA ARG A 27 -15.63 -4.05 -1.44
C ARG A 27 -15.64 -2.73 -2.22
N ARG A 28 -16.06 -2.80 -3.48
CA ARG A 28 -16.25 -1.66 -4.38
C ARG A 28 -17.70 -1.55 -4.84
N GLN A 29 -18.05 -0.38 -5.38
CA GLN A 29 -19.36 -0.12 -6.01
C GLN A 29 -19.75 -1.25 -6.98
N TYR A 30 -20.96 -1.79 -6.81
CA TYR A 30 -21.54 -2.86 -7.64
C TYR A 30 -20.78 -4.21 -7.68
N ASN A 31 -19.81 -4.45 -6.79
CA ASN A 31 -19.15 -5.76 -6.67
C ASN A 31 -19.74 -6.62 -5.53
N CYS A 32 -19.55 -7.94 -5.61
CA CYS A 32 -19.98 -8.96 -4.64
C CYS A 32 -19.87 -8.49 -3.18
N PRO A 33 -20.97 -8.42 -2.38
CA PRO A 33 -22.32 -8.96 -2.61
C PRO A 33 -23.36 -7.96 -3.17
N GLY A 34 -22.96 -6.88 -3.85
CA GLY A 34 -23.89 -5.92 -4.48
C GLY A 34 -24.33 -4.77 -3.59
N VAL A 35 -23.57 -4.49 -2.51
CA VAL A 35 -23.80 -3.36 -1.61
C VAL A 35 -22.50 -2.55 -1.52
N ASP A 36 -22.60 -1.22 -1.45
CA ASP A 36 -21.45 -0.31 -1.34
C ASP A 36 -20.69 -0.52 -0.03
N SER A 37 -19.39 -0.19 -0.02
CA SER A 37 -18.59 -0.26 1.20
C SER A 37 -18.85 0.96 2.10
N LYS A 38 -18.74 0.73 3.42
CA LYS A 38 -18.78 1.80 4.42
C LYS A 38 -17.65 2.82 4.18
N SER A 39 -16.45 2.32 3.90
CA SER A 39 -15.29 3.14 3.55
C SER A 39 -15.54 4.08 2.37
N ARG A 40 -16.15 3.60 1.28
CA ARG A 40 -16.54 4.45 0.14
C ARG A 40 -17.52 5.55 0.56
N THR A 41 -18.52 5.21 1.37
CA THR A 41 -19.50 6.18 1.89
C THR A 41 -18.81 7.28 2.71
N LEU A 42 -17.91 6.90 3.62
CA LEU A 42 -17.14 7.82 4.45
C LEU A 42 -16.17 8.67 3.61
N MET A 43 -15.49 8.09 2.63
CA MET A 43 -14.62 8.80 1.69
C MET A 43 -15.37 9.89 0.93
N LEU A 44 -16.55 9.57 0.39
CA LEU A 44 -17.39 10.55 -0.31
C LEU A 44 -17.89 11.64 0.65
N ARG A 45 -18.30 11.27 1.86
CA ARG A 45 -18.69 12.23 2.90
C ARG A 45 -17.57 13.21 3.24
N MET A 46 -16.34 12.72 3.40
CA MET A 46 -15.17 13.58 3.63
C MET A 46 -14.89 14.50 2.43
N SER A 47 -15.07 14.00 1.20
CA SER A 47 -14.87 14.81 -0.01
C SER A 47 -15.83 16.01 -0.09
N GLU A 48 -17.05 15.87 0.42
CA GLU A 48 -18.03 16.96 0.49
C GLU A 48 -17.77 17.91 1.66
N ARG A 49 -17.13 17.41 2.73
CA ARG A 49 -16.86 18.16 3.96
C ARG A 49 -15.59 19.02 3.89
N LEU A 50 -14.57 18.54 3.18
CA LEU A 50 -13.29 19.25 3.07
C LEU A 50 -13.45 20.61 2.36
N PRO A 51 -12.51 21.55 2.57
CA PRO A 51 -12.56 22.86 1.93
C PRO A 51 -12.60 22.74 0.40
N GLN A 52 -13.62 23.32 -0.22
CA GLN A 52 -13.89 23.13 -1.66
C GLN A 52 -12.95 23.93 -2.57
N GLU A 53 -12.09 24.77 -2.00
CA GLU A 53 -10.94 25.38 -2.66
C GLU A 53 -9.71 24.46 -2.72
N TRP A 54 -9.75 23.28 -2.08
CA TRP A 54 -8.72 22.24 -2.21
C TRP A 54 -9.00 21.32 -3.40
N GLU A 55 -7.94 20.78 -3.97
CA GLU A 55 -8.01 19.64 -4.87
C GLU A 55 -8.24 18.37 -4.06
N ILE A 56 -9.46 17.87 -4.13
CA ILE A 56 -9.86 16.66 -3.43
C ILE A 56 -9.83 15.52 -4.43
N ASP A 57 -8.72 14.80 -4.43
CA ASP A 57 -8.53 13.58 -5.21
C ASP A 57 -8.99 12.38 -4.36
N TYR A 58 -9.61 11.38 -4.96
CA TYR A 58 -10.02 10.18 -4.23
C TYR A 58 -10.01 8.91 -5.08
N GLU A 59 -9.79 7.77 -4.43
CA GLU A 59 -9.79 6.47 -5.09
C GLU A 59 -10.39 5.37 -4.20
N ASP A 60 -11.09 4.44 -4.84
CA ASP A 60 -11.60 3.22 -4.20
C ASP A 60 -10.78 2.01 -4.61
N LEU A 61 -9.98 1.48 -3.68
CA LEU A 61 -9.09 0.35 -3.92
C LEU A 61 -9.84 -0.99 -3.94
N GLY A 62 -11.15 -1.00 -3.72
CA GLY A 62 -11.92 -2.25 -3.66
C GLY A 62 -11.81 -3.10 -4.92
N ASN A 63 -11.90 -4.41 -4.73
CA ASN A 63 -11.83 -5.39 -5.81
C ASN A 63 -13.07 -5.27 -6.71
N VAL A 64 -12.89 -5.51 -8.01
CA VAL A 64 -13.99 -5.66 -8.99
C VAL A 64 -13.64 -6.80 -9.93
N TYR A 65 -14.63 -7.64 -10.23
CA TYR A 65 -14.48 -8.71 -11.23
C TYR A 65 -14.04 -8.12 -12.58
N ALA A 66 -13.07 -8.77 -13.24
CA ALA A 66 -12.52 -8.36 -14.54
C ALA A 66 -11.83 -6.99 -14.59
N HIS A 67 -11.49 -6.38 -13.44
CA HIS A 67 -10.60 -5.23 -13.37
C HIS A 67 -9.18 -5.66 -12.99
N ALA A 68 -8.20 -4.79 -13.30
CA ALA A 68 -6.84 -4.95 -12.81
C ALA A 68 -6.84 -5.06 -11.28
N ARG A 69 -5.96 -5.90 -10.75
CA ARG A 69 -5.70 -6.02 -9.30
C ARG A 69 -4.44 -5.24 -8.98
N ILE A 70 -4.28 -4.85 -7.71
CA ILE A 70 -2.97 -4.42 -7.23
C ILE A 70 -2.08 -5.66 -7.20
N GLN A 71 -1.02 -5.67 -7.99
CA GLN A 71 -0.08 -6.78 -7.99
C GLN A 71 0.80 -6.73 -6.73
N SER A 72 1.26 -7.88 -6.24
CA SER A 72 2.10 -7.94 -5.04
C SER A 72 3.50 -7.38 -5.27
N CYS A 73 4.17 -6.94 -4.22
CA CYS A 73 5.56 -6.52 -4.34
C CYS A 73 6.47 -7.72 -4.64
N ASN A 74 7.40 -7.57 -5.60
CA ASN A 74 8.43 -8.58 -5.89
C ASN A 74 9.59 -8.59 -4.86
N ALA A 75 9.48 -7.80 -3.78
CA ALA A 75 10.45 -7.74 -2.69
C ALA A 75 11.90 -7.44 -3.14
N CYS A 76 12.09 -6.55 -4.13
CA CYS A 76 13.41 -6.18 -4.64
C CYS A 76 14.36 -5.68 -3.54
N VAL A 77 13.82 -4.99 -2.52
CA VAL A 77 14.56 -4.51 -1.34
C VAL A 77 15.25 -5.64 -0.56
N SER A 78 14.71 -6.87 -0.58
CA SER A 78 15.29 -8.03 0.08
C SER A 78 16.60 -8.51 -0.58
N THR A 79 16.96 -7.95 -1.74
CA THR A 79 18.29 -8.11 -2.34
C THR A 79 19.16 -6.89 -2.08
N SER A 80 18.63 -5.69 -2.32
CA SER A 80 19.30 -4.40 -2.12
C SER A 80 18.26 -3.27 -2.23
N MET A 81 18.35 -2.22 -1.43
CA MET A 81 17.48 -1.04 -1.58
C MET A 81 17.68 -0.36 -2.94
N ALA A 82 18.89 -0.42 -3.50
CA ALA A 82 19.17 0.09 -4.84
C ALA A 82 18.40 -0.64 -5.97
N LEU A 83 17.91 -1.86 -5.70
CA LEU A 83 17.08 -2.64 -6.62
C LEU A 83 15.59 -2.28 -6.51
N CYS A 84 15.18 -1.68 -5.38
CA CYS A 84 13.82 -1.19 -5.16
C CYS A 84 13.68 0.20 -5.80
N VAL A 85 13.28 0.27 -7.06
CA VAL A 85 13.22 1.53 -7.81
C VAL A 85 12.03 2.40 -7.37
N TRP A 86 12.21 3.71 -7.35
CA TRP A 86 11.15 4.72 -7.16
C TRP A 86 10.93 5.55 -8.44
N PRO A 87 9.71 5.62 -8.98
CA PRO A 87 8.54 4.76 -8.69
C PRO A 87 8.80 3.28 -9.03
N CYS A 88 8.00 2.37 -8.47
CA CYS A 88 8.28 0.93 -8.59
C CYS A 88 8.19 0.41 -10.03
N ASN A 89 9.29 -0.16 -10.51
CA ASN A 89 9.46 -0.74 -11.85
C ASN A 89 9.17 -2.25 -11.94
N CYS A 90 8.38 -2.84 -11.02
CA CYS A 90 8.03 -4.28 -11.14
C CYS A 90 6.89 -4.56 -12.12
N TYR A 91 6.06 -3.56 -12.40
CA TYR A 91 4.93 -3.63 -13.33
C TYR A 91 4.87 -2.34 -14.11
N GLU A 92 4.00 -2.31 -15.12
CA GLU A 92 3.87 -1.19 -16.05
C GLU A 92 2.40 -0.83 -16.26
N LYS A 93 2.17 0.42 -16.65
CA LYS A 93 0.85 0.94 -16.96
C LYS A 93 0.27 0.29 -18.23
N ASN A 94 -1.01 -0.10 -18.18
CA ASN A 94 -1.76 -0.72 -19.29
C ASN A 94 -1.14 -2.02 -19.83
N ASN A 95 -0.40 -2.78 -18.99
CA ASN A 95 0.17 -4.05 -19.42
C ASN A 95 -0.94 -5.13 -19.49
N SER A 96 -1.14 -5.73 -20.66
CA SER A 96 -2.18 -6.75 -20.85
C SER A 96 -1.82 -8.13 -20.29
N ALA A 97 -0.52 -8.43 -20.17
CA ALA A 97 -0.04 -9.71 -19.66
C ALA A 97 -0.01 -9.70 -18.11
N GLU A 98 0.32 -8.56 -17.52
CA GLU A 98 0.38 -8.34 -16.07
C GLU A 98 -0.32 -7.02 -15.68
N PRO A 99 -1.67 -6.96 -15.75
CA PRO A 99 -2.40 -5.76 -15.37
C PRO A 99 -2.14 -5.37 -13.91
N ASP A 100 -1.81 -4.10 -13.65
CA ASP A 100 -1.52 -3.58 -12.30
C ASP A 100 -2.32 -2.30 -12.02
N LEU A 101 -3.24 -2.40 -11.06
CA LEU A 101 -4.15 -1.32 -10.72
C LEU A 101 -3.41 -0.06 -10.22
N MET A 102 -2.28 -0.22 -9.53
CA MET A 102 -1.49 0.91 -9.04
C MET A 102 -0.97 1.80 -10.17
N TRP A 103 -0.46 1.20 -11.24
CA TRP A 103 0.02 1.93 -12.42
C TRP A 103 -1.13 2.45 -13.28
N ASP A 104 -2.19 1.65 -13.48
CA ASP A 104 -3.34 2.05 -14.28
C ASP A 104 -4.06 3.28 -13.70
N LEU A 105 -4.04 3.44 -12.37
CA LEU A 105 -4.60 4.57 -11.63
C LEU A 105 -3.61 5.71 -11.37
N ASP A 106 -2.37 5.63 -11.88
CA ASP A 106 -1.30 6.61 -11.62
C ASP A 106 -1.05 6.86 -10.11
N MET A 107 -1.20 5.84 -9.26
CA MET A 107 -1.20 6.00 -7.80
C MET A 107 0.10 6.62 -7.26
N TYR A 108 1.27 6.24 -7.81
CA TYR A 108 2.54 6.85 -7.38
C TYR A 108 2.57 8.36 -7.60
N ALA A 109 2.08 8.84 -8.75
CA ALA A 109 2.01 10.25 -9.06
C ALA A 109 0.98 10.98 -8.19
N ARG A 110 -0.19 10.37 -7.95
CA ARG A 110 -1.25 10.94 -7.10
C ARG A 110 -0.81 11.09 -5.64
N LEU A 111 -0.08 10.09 -5.12
CA LEU A 111 0.52 10.14 -3.79
C LEU A 111 1.59 11.24 -3.68
N ASP A 112 2.44 11.38 -4.69
CA ASP A 112 3.48 12.43 -4.82
C ASP A 112 2.90 13.85 -5.02
N LEU A 113 1.73 13.98 -5.62
CA LEU A 113 1.07 15.27 -5.80
C LEU A 113 0.34 15.76 -4.54
N ALA A 114 -0.01 14.86 -3.63
CA ALA A 114 -0.83 15.20 -2.47
C ALA A 114 -0.01 15.74 -1.30
N ASP A 115 -0.49 16.82 -0.69
CA ASP A 115 0.01 17.35 0.59
C ASP A 115 -0.31 16.38 1.74
N ALA A 116 -1.46 15.71 1.65
CA ALA A 116 -1.89 14.76 2.64
C ALA A 116 -2.75 13.62 2.09
N TRP A 117 -2.70 12.46 2.75
CA TRP A 117 -3.49 11.27 2.44
C TRP A 117 -4.46 10.97 3.58
N ALA A 118 -5.73 10.72 3.25
CA ALA A 118 -6.73 10.27 4.20
C ALA A 118 -7.12 8.84 3.85
N ILE A 119 -6.72 7.88 4.69
CA ILE A 119 -6.92 6.44 4.44
C ILE A 119 -8.05 5.96 5.34
N ILE A 120 -9.12 5.46 4.73
CA ILE A 120 -10.34 5.06 5.44
C ILE A 120 -10.55 3.57 5.17
N GLY A 121 -10.65 2.72 6.19
CA GLY A 121 -10.84 1.30 5.93
C GLY A 121 -11.27 0.44 7.12
N PRO A 122 -11.80 -0.76 6.84
CA PRO A 122 -12.19 -1.70 7.88
C PRO A 122 -10.98 -2.44 8.45
N VAL A 123 -11.14 -2.96 9.66
CA VAL A 123 -10.32 -4.03 10.20
C VAL A 123 -10.82 -5.36 9.67
N ASN A 124 -9.97 -6.06 8.91
CA ASN A 124 -10.19 -7.44 8.49
C ASN A 124 -9.25 -8.35 9.30
N TRP A 125 -9.79 -9.11 10.25
CA TRP A 125 -9.03 -10.09 11.05
C TRP A 125 -7.73 -9.54 11.65
N TYR A 126 -7.83 -8.54 12.53
CA TYR A 126 -6.69 -7.90 13.20
C TYR A 126 -5.67 -7.22 12.25
N ALA A 127 -6.08 -6.89 11.03
CA ALA A 127 -5.22 -6.27 10.03
C ALA A 127 -6.01 -5.29 9.13
N PRO A 128 -5.33 -4.42 8.37
CA PRO A 128 -5.95 -3.74 7.23
C PRO A 128 -6.38 -4.75 6.16
N THR A 129 -7.18 -4.27 5.21
CA THR A 129 -7.58 -5.07 4.05
C THR A 129 -6.39 -5.46 3.17
N SER A 130 -6.58 -6.53 2.38
CA SER A 130 -5.50 -7.06 1.54
C SER A 130 -5.09 -6.05 0.46
N ASN A 131 -6.06 -5.38 -0.18
CA ASN A 131 -5.74 -4.38 -1.21
C ASN A 131 -5.01 -3.17 -0.64
N LEU A 132 -5.43 -2.67 0.54
CA LEU A 132 -4.73 -1.58 1.19
C LEU A 132 -3.29 -1.99 1.56
N LYS A 133 -3.11 -3.20 2.09
CA LYS A 133 -1.76 -3.72 2.39
C LYS A 133 -0.90 -3.88 1.14
N LEU A 134 -1.48 -4.34 0.02
CA LEU A 134 -0.77 -4.45 -1.26
C LEU A 134 -0.30 -3.09 -1.80
N MET A 135 -1.13 -2.04 -1.69
CA MET A 135 -0.71 -0.68 -2.03
C MET A 135 0.54 -0.28 -1.23
N PHE A 136 0.52 -0.50 0.08
CA PHE A 136 1.65 -0.18 0.95
C PHE A 136 2.89 -1.05 0.69
N ASP A 137 2.72 -2.35 0.40
CA ASP A 137 3.83 -3.23 0.00
C ASP A 137 4.51 -2.78 -1.29
N ARG A 138 3.75 -2.17 -2.20
CA ARG A 138 4.26 -1.57 -3.44
C ARG A 138 4.91 -0.20 -3.20
N LEU A 139 4.58 0.48 -2.10
CA LEU A 139 5.16 1.77 -1.69
C LEU A 139 6.44 1.66 -0.87
N VAL A 140 6.98 0.46 -0.62
CA VAL A 140 8.30 0.32 0.03
C VAL A 140 9.38 1.15 -0.67
N CYS A 141 9.27 1.33 -1.99
CA CYS A 141 10.17 2.15 -2.79
C CYS A 141 10.20 3.64 -2.39
N MET A 142 9.16 4.19 -1.77
CA MET A 142 9.17 5.58 -1.31
C MET A 142 10.18 5.81 -0.17
N ASN A 143 10.59 4.73 0.50
CA ASN A 143 11.44 4.73 1.69
C ASN A 143 12.93 4.50 1.32
N GLY A 144 13.50 5.38 0.49
CA GLY A 144 14.91 5.27 0.09
C GLY A 144 15.16 4.47 -1.19
N GLY A 145 14.12 4.11 -1.94
CA GLY A 145 14.26 3.38 -3.20
C GLY A 145 15.06 4.14 -4.25
N ASN A 146 15.64 3.43 -5.22
CA ASN A 146 16.50 3.99 -6.23
C ASN A 146 15.71 4.82 -7.26
N PRO A 147 15.93 6.14 -7.39
CA PRO A 147 15.25 6.97 -8.40
C PRO A 147 15.91 6.91 -9.78
N ARG A 148 17.02 6.16 -9.92
CA ARG A 148 17.88 6.09 -11.11
C ARG A 148 18.11 4.63 -11.51
N GLU A 149 17.08 4.05 -12.10
CA GLU A 149 17.09 2.68 -12.62
C GLU A 149 18.22 2.43 -13.64
N ASP A 150 18.61 3.44 -14.41
CA ASP A 150 19.68 3.35 -15.39
C ASP A 150 21.05 2.98 -14.79
N LEU A 151 21.26 3.28 -13.50
CA LEU A 151 22.50 2.92 -12.79
C LEU A 151 22.62 1.41 -12.49
N ILE A 152 21.54 0.65 -12.67
CA ILE A 152 21.47 -0.78 -12.36
C ILE A 152 21.05 -1.62 -13.57
N GLU A 153 21.10 -1.09 -14.80
CA GLU A 153 20.74 -1.80 -16.04
C GLU A 153 19.43 -2.62 -15.96
N HIS A 154 18.40 -2.08 -15.30
CA HIS A 154 17.10 -2.74 -15.05
C HIS A 154 17.20 -4.13 -14.40
N LYS A 155 16.85 -4.18 -13.10
CA LYS A 155 16.82 -5.42 -12.30
C LYS A 155 18.15 -6.22 -12.23
N ASN A 156 19.29 -5.60 -12.54
CA ASN A 156 20.59 -6.23 -12.34
C ASN A 156 20.98 -6.22 -10.85
N GLN A 157 20.95 -7.40 -10.23
CA GLN A 157 21.17 -7.58 -8.79
C GLN A 157 22.57 -7.13 -8.35
N GLU A 158 23.61 -7.53 -9.08
CA GLU A 158 25.01 -7.24 -8.73
C GLU A 158 25.32 -5.75 -8.85
N MET A 159 24.76 -5.07 -9.86
CA MET A 159 24.92 -3.62 -10.00
C MET A 159 24.18 -2.86 -8.91
N ALA A 160 22.98 -3.29 -8.55
CA ALA A 160 22.24 -2.70 -7.43
C ALA A 160 22.99 -2.87 -6.11
N MET A 161 23.44 -4.09 -5.79
CA MET A 161 24.25 -4.34 -4.59
C MET A 161 25.52 -3.50 -4.57
N LYS A 162 26.19 -3.32 -5.72
CA LYS A 162 27.36 -2.44 -5.82
C LYS A 162 27.00 -0.97 -5.59
N LEU A 163 25.90 -0.49 -6.18
CA LEU A 163 25.43 0.88 -6.03
C LEU A 163 25.09 1.20 -4.57
N GLU A 164 24.44 0.29 -3.84
CA GLU A 164 24.07 0.49 -2.43
C GLU A 164 25.28 0.69 -1.50
N HIS A 165 26.47 0.22 -1.89
CA HIS A 165 27.73 0.45 -1.18
C HIS A 165 28.52 1.67 -1.68
N ALA A 166 28.06 2.33 -2.74
CA ALA A 166 28.76 3.45 -3.35
C ALA A 166 28.46 4.77 -2.60
N PRO A 167 29.42 5.71 -2.49
CA PRO A 167 29.20 6.97 -1.76
C PRO A 167 28.00 7.80 -2.27
N GLU A 168 27.73 7.77 -3.57
CA GLU A 168 26.60 8.45 -4.19
C GLU A 168 25.23 7.91 -3.74
N TRP A 169 25.17 6.70 -3.16
CA TRP A 169 23.92 6.12 -2.66
C TRP A 169 23.29 6.97 -1.55
N ALA A 170 24.12 7.59 -0.70
CA ALA A 170 23.65 8.51 0.34
C ALA A 170 22.90 9.73 -0.23
N GLU A 171 23.19 10.11 -1.48
CA GLU A 171 22.45 11.18 -2.16
C GLU A 171 21.19 10.67 -2.86
N LEU A 172 21.22 9.45 -3.41
CA LEU A 172 20.11 8.85 -4.15
C LEU A 172 19.00 8.30 -3.25
N SER A 173 19.37 7.61 -2.17
CA SER A 173 18.46 6.98 -1.23
C SER A 173 17.87 8.01 -0.29
N ARG A 174 16.71 8.55 -0.67
CA ARG A 174 15.96 9.53 0.10
C ARG A 174 14.53 9.04 0.31
N ASN A 175 13.90 9.56 1.34
CA ASN A 175 12.45 9.46 1.48
C ASN A 175 11.80 10.35 0.42
N HIS A 176 11.14 9.74 -0.56
CA HIS A 176 10.68 10.46 -1.76
C HIS A 176 9.39 11.24 -1.55
N LEU A 177 8.66 10.91 -0.49
CA LEU A 177 7.40 11.54 -0.09
C LEU A 177 7.53 12.24 1.28
N GLU A 178 8.76 12.61 1.63
CA GLU A 178 9.05 13.25 2.90
C GLU A 178 8.32 14.58 3.04
N GLY A 179 7.74 14.81 4.22
CA GLY A 179 6.98 16.01 4.50
C GLY A 179 5.49 15.89 4.24
N SER A 180 4.98 14.82 3.60
CA SER A 180 3.54 14.57 3.50
C SER A 180 2.91 14.19 4.86
N THR A 181 1.60 14.39 5.00
CA THR A 181 0.82 13.92 6.16
C THR A 181 -0.08 12.76 5.76
N ALA A 182 -0.23 11.75 6.60
CA ALA A 182 -1.27 10.75 6.46
C ALA A 182 -2.15 10.67 7.71
N GLY A 183 -3.46 10.50 7.49
CA GLY A 183 -4.45 10.19 8.52
C GLY A 183 -5.09 8.84 8.25
N PHE A 184 -5.41 8.10 9.30
CA PHE A 184 -6.04 6.78 9.23
C PHE A 184 -7.33 6.75 10.04
N PHE A 185 -8.44 6.51 9.36
CA PHE A 185 -9.73 6.22 9.98
C PHE A 185 -10.05 4.74 9.80
N CYS A 186 -9.84 3.97 10.87
CA CYS A 186 -10.09 2.54 10.93
C CYS A 186 -11.47 2.29 11.54
N TYR A 187 -12.16 1.23 11.10
CA TYR A 187 -13.41 0.83 11.75
C TYR A 187 -13.61 -0.68 11.80
N GLY A 188 -14.45 -1.16 12.71
CA GLY A 188 -14.75 -2.59 12.81
C GLY A 188 -16.04 -2.85 13.59
N ASP A 189 -16.51 -4.10 13.54
CA ASP A 189 -17.78 -4.52 14.16
C ASP A 189 -17.62 -5.23 15.51
N GLY A 190 -16.38 -5.38 15.99
CA GLY A 190 -16.10 -6.04 17.26
C GLY A 190 -16.54 -7.51 17.30
N GLY A 191 -16.61 -8.17 16.13
CA GLY A 191 -17.09 -9.55 16.02
C GLY A 191 -18.62 -9.67 15.98
N GLY A 192 -19.34 -8.55 15.77
CA GLY A 192 -20.80 -8.54 15.67
C GLY A 192 -21.47 -9.22 16.87
N ASP A 193 -22.31 -10.22 16.60
CA ASP A 193 -22.97 -11.03 17.63
C ASP A 193 -22.29 -12.39 17.88
N GLU A 194 -21.03 -12.56 17.46
CA GLU A 194 -20.33 -13.84 17.56
C GLU A 194 -19.71 -14.10 18.93
N LEU A 195 -19.47 -13.06 19.75
CA LEU A 195 -18.82 -13.21 21.05
C LEU A 195 -19.80 -13.57 22.17
N ASP A 196 -19.41 -14.52 23.02
CA ASP A 196 -20.10 -14.85 24.27
C ASP A 196 -19.75 -13.87 25.40
N GLU A 197 -20.36 -14.05 26.57
CA GLU A 197 -20.15 -13.20 27.75
C GLU A 197 -18.70 -13.21 28.28
N THR A 198 -17.88 -14.16 27.84
CA THR A 198 -16.46 -14.24 28.19
C THR A 198 -15.56 -13.60 27.15
N GLY A 199 -16.11 -12.99 26.10
CA GLY A 199 -15.36 -12.42 24.98
C GLY A 199 -14.88 -13.44 23.96
N ARG A 200 -15.34 -14.70 24.01
CA ARG A 200 -14.90 -15.76 23.09
C ARG A 200 -15.92 -15.98 21.97
N PRO A 201 -15.50 -16.41 20.77
CA PRO A 201 -16.46 -16.76 19.72
C PRO A 201 -17.37 -17.91 20.18
N LYS A 202 -18.69 -17.72 20.12
CA LYS A 202 -19.73 -18.69 20.51
C LYS A 202 -19.52 -20.04 19.84
N ILE A 203 -19.12 -20.05 18.56
CA ILE A 203 -18.93 -21.24 17.73
C ILE A 203 -17.63 -22.01 18.03
N LEU A 204 -16.69 -21.40 18.78
CA LEU A 204 -15.39 -21.99 19.04
C LEU A 204 -15.54 -23.21 19.97
N ARG A 205 -15.17 -24.40 19.48
CA ARG A 205 -15.23 -25.65 20.27
C ARG A 205 -14.11 -25.73 21.31
N HIS A 206 -12.92 -25.31 20.92
CA HIS A 206 -11.72 -25.27 21.76
C HIS A 206 -11.53 -23.87 22.33
N LYS A 207 -12.33 -23.54 23.37
CA LYS A 207 -12.35 -22.20 23.99
C LYS A 207 -10.99 -21.78 24.53
N GLU A 208 -10.15 -22.75 24.91
CA GLU A 208 -8.77 -22.58 25.37
C GLU A 208 -7.81 -22.04 24.31
N TYR A 209 -8.17 -22.10 23.01
CA TYR A 209 -7.35 -21.53 21.93
C TYR A 209 -7.54 -20.01 21.79
N PHE A 210 -8.57 -19.45 22.41
CA PHE A 210 -8.85 -18.03 22.37
C PHE A 210 -8.92 -17.48 23.80
N ASP A 211 -7.87 -16.79 24.20
CA ASP A 211 -7.77 -16.09 25.48
C ASP A 211 -7.91 -14.59 25.19
N PRO A 212 -9.07 -13.97 25.43
CA PRO A 212 -9.32 -12.56 25.09
C PRO A 212 -8.30 -11.59 25.72
N GLU A 213 -7.78 -11.94 26.89
CA GLU A 213 -6.74 -11.17 27.59
C GLU A 213 -5.37 -11.21 26.88
N LYS A 214 -5.20 -12.10 25.90
CA LYS A 214 -3.99 -12.27 25.09
C LYS A 214 -4.20 -11.90 23.63
N GLU A 215 -5.28 -11.18 23.31
CA GLU A 215 -5.42 -10.62 21.97
C GLU A 215 -4.21 -9.74 21.63
N PRO A 216 -3.75 -9.76 20.37
CA PRO A 216 -2.41 -9.29 20.02
C PRO A 216 -2.23 -7.76 20.11
N LEU A 217 -3.32 -7.00 20.20
CA LEU A 217 -3.31 -5.55 20.06
C LEU A 217 -4.08 -4.89 21.22
N PRO A 218 -3.46 -3.96 21.97
CA PRO A 218 -4.13 -3.23 23.05
C PRO A 218 -5.27 -2.36 22.55
N GLU A 219 -5.07 -1.70 21.40
CA GLU A 219 -6.03 -0.81 20.78
C GLU A 219 -6.31 -1.27 19.35
N MET A 220 -7.58 -1.32 18.94
CA MET A 220 -7.94 -1.82 17.61
C MET A 220 -7.40 -0.98 16.45
N ARG A 221 -7.05 0.30 16.68
CA ARG A 221 -6.36 1.12 15.68
C ARG A 221 -4.99 0.53 15.33
N ASP A 222 -4.34 -0.17 16.25
CA ASP A 222 -2.99 -0.74 16.10
C ASP A 222 -2.93 -1.87 15.07
N THR A 223 -4.09 -2.37 14.63
CA THR A 223 -4.19 -3.25 13.46
C THR A 223 -3.58 -2.61 12.21
N TYR A 224 -3.60 -1.28 12.12
CA TYR A 224 -3.00 -0.49 11.04
C TYR A 224 -1.56 -0.04 11.33
N ALA A 225 -0.98 -0.41 12.49
CA ALA A 225 0.35 0.02 12.89
C ALA A 225 1.42 -0.24 11.81
N PRO A 226 1.46 -1.40 11.11
CA PRO A 226 2.46 -1.61 10.06
C PRO A 226 2.42 -0.55 8.95
N LEU A 227 1.23 -0.06 8.57
CA LEU A 227 1.08 0.98 7.55
C LEU A 227 1.50 2.35 8.09
N VAL A 228 1.08 2.67 9.31
CA VAL A 228 1.43 3.91 10.01
C VAL A 228 2.95 4.03 10.19
N TRP A 229 3.60 2.95 10.64
CA TRP A 229 5.04 2.91 10.82
C TRP A 229 5.79 2.96 9.49
N GLN A 230 5.26 2.37 8.43
CA GLN A 230 5.84 2.52 7.09
C GLN A 230 5.79 3.97 6.60
N CYS A 231 4.67 4.69 6.80
CA CYS A 231 4.57 6.13 6.52
C CYS A 231 5.65 6.90 7.28
N ARG A 232 5.71 6.73 8.62
CA ARG A 232 6.66 7.46 9.48
C ARG A 232 8.11 7.16 9.10
N TYR A 233 8.42 5.89 8.79
CA TYR A 233 9.74 5.50 8.30
C TYR A 233 10.10 6.21 6.98
N GLY A 234 9.12 6.39 6.11
CA GLY A 234 9.21 7.09 4.82
C GLY A 234 9.12 8.60 4.88
N GLY A 235 9.16 9.23 6.05
CA GLY A 235 9.06 10.69 6.19
C GLY A 235 7.64 11.24 5.97
N VAL A 236 6.62 10.38 5.88
CA VAL A 236 5.21 10.77 5.87
C VAL A 236 4.71 10.73 7.30
N GLU A 237 4.44 11.89 7.89
CA GLU A 237 4.02 11.92 9.29
C GLU A 237 2.58 11.40 9.45
N VAL A 238 2.34 10.74 10.57
CA VAL A 238 1.01 10.28 10.99
C VAL A 238 0.79 10.76 12.41
N PRO A 239 0.17 11.92 12.63
CA PRO A 239 -0.13 12.41 13.98
C PRO A 239 -1.07 11.43 14.70
N ASP A 240 -0.81 11.14 15.98
CA ASP A 240 -1.60 10.14 16.73
C ASP A 240 -3.10 10.47 16.80
N HIS A 241 -3.46 11.75 16.81
CA HIS A 241 -4.86 12.20 16.82
C HIS A 241 -5.56 12.03 15.45
N LEU A 242 -4.79 11.82 14.38
CA LEU A 242 -5.29 11.49 13.04
C LEU A 242 -5.30 9.98 12.78
N TRP A 243 -4.90 9.15 13.73
CA TRP A 243 -5.01 7.69 13.70
C TRP A 243 -6.09 7.23 14.68
N ARG A 244 -7.31 7.06 14.16
CA ARG A 244 -8.52 6.81 14.94
C ARG A 244 -9.16 5.48 14.55
N TYR A 245 -9.68 4.75 15.55
CA TYR A 245 -10.55 3.60 15.36
C TYR A 245 -11.95 3.89 15.89
N VAL A 246 -12.98 3.46 15.16
CA VAL A 246 -14.37 3.50 15.61
C VAL A 246 -15.01 2.11 15.47
N GLY A 247 -15.47 1.55 16.59
CA GLY A 247 -16.22 0.29 16.63
C GLY A 247 -17.73 0.53 16.60
N PHE A 248 -18.48 -0.22 15.79
CA PHE A 248 -19.94 -0.14 15.73
C PHE A 248 -20.59 -1.40 15.15
N GLY A 249 -21.84 -1.68 15.51
CA GLY A 249 -22.53 -2.92 15.13
C GLY A 249 -22.23 -4.12 16.04
N GLN A 250 -21.66 -3.87 17.22
CA GLN A 250 -21.46 -4.88 18.26
C GLN A 250 -22.82 -5.45 18.71
N GLY A 251 -22.90 -6.76 18.87
CA GLY A 251 -24.13 -7.47 19.20
C GLY A 251 -25.14 -7.59 18.04
N LYS A 252 -24.81 -7.11 16.83
CA LYS A 252 -25.66 -7.24 15.64
C LYS A 252 -25.12 -8.29 14.68
N LYS A 253 -25.99 -8.78 13.79
CA LYS A 253 -25.55 -9.57 12.63
C LYS A 253 -24.74 -8.68 11.68
N TYR A 254 -23.79 -9.26 10.96
CA TYR A 254 -23.05 -8.53 9.92
C TYR A 254 -23.98 -7.94 8.84
N SER A 255 -25.13 -8.58 8.56
CA SER A 255 -26.16 -8.06 7.64
C SER A 255 -26.84 -6.79 8.14
N ASP A 256 -26.84 -6.55 9.46
CA ASP A 256 -27.53 -5.44 10.13
C ASP A 256 -26.51 -4.36 10.55
N ASN A 257 -25.38 -4.35 9.85
CA ASN A 257 -24.32 -3.39 9.96
C ASN A 257 -23.78 -3.11 8.54
N GLN A 258 -24.56 -2.44 7.71
CA GLN A 258 -24.20 -1.95 6.36
C GLN A 258 -24.04 -0.42 6.33
N ALA A 259 -23.80 0.16 5.15
CA ALA A 259 -23.44 1.58 5.05
C ALA A 259 -24.58 2.52 5.49
N ASP A 260 -25.82 2.12 5.22
CA ASP A 260 -27.05 2.77 5.66
C ASP A 260 -27.25 2.72 7.19
N ASP A 261 -26.82 1.64 7.85
CA ASP A 261 -26.88 1.54 9.31
C ASP A 261 -25.98 2.57 10.03
N MET A 262 -24.93 3.08 9.38
CA MET A 262 -24.09 4.14 9.98
C MET A 262 -24.88 5.43 10.24
N ALA A 263 -26.01 5.63 9.55
CA ALA A 263 -26.90 6.77 9.78
C ALA A 263 -27.80 6.61 11.01
N THR A 264 -28.05 5.37 11.44
CA THR A 264 -28.89 5.07 12.60
C THR A 264 -28.07 4.83 13.87
N GLU A 265 -26.81 4.40 13.72
CA GLU A 265 -25.84 4.36 14.80
C GLU A 265 -25.50 5.77 15.29
N THR A 266 -25.52 5.97 16.60
CA THR A 266 -25.61 7.32 17.19
C THR A 266 -24.35 8.16 17.06
N ASN A 267 -23.19 7.57 16.73
CA ASN A 267 -21.89 8.25 16.78
C ASN A 267 -20.98 8.09 15.55
N VAL A 268 -21.24 7.15 14.62
CA VAL A 268 -20.27 6.84 13.55
C VAL A 268 -19.96 8.06 12.67
N PHE A 269 -20.99 8.76 12.18
CA PHE A 269 -20.79 9.96 11.37
C PHE A 269 -20.25 11.16 12.17
N ALA A 270 -20.61 11.29 13.45
CA ALA A 270 -20.10 12.37 14.29
C ALA A 270 -18.59 12.21 14.54
N GLU A 271 -18.16 11.00 14.91
CA GLU A 271 -16.74 10.65 15.12
C GLU A 271 -15.92 10.82 13.83
N PHE A 272 -16.50 10.40 12.70
CA PHE A 272 -15.85 10.58 11.40
C PHE A 272 -15.72 12.04 10.99
N ASP A 273 -16.79 12.83 11.19
CA ASP A 273 -16.78 14.26 10.90
C ASP A 273 -15.77 15.02 11.74
N GLU A 274 -15.69 14.71 13.04
CA GLU A 274 -14.70 15.30 13.95
C GLU A 274 -13.27 14.97 13.49
N TRP A 275 -13.01 13.71 13.12
CA TRP A 275 -11.72 13.31 12.58
C TRP A 275 -11.40 14.01 11.25
N ALA A 276 -12.37 14.15 10.35
CA ALA A 276 -12.20 14.85 9.07
C ALA A 276 -11.91 16.36 9.28
N ASP A 277 -12.56 16.99 10.25
CA ASP A 277 -12.28 18.38 10.63
C ASP A 277 -10.89 18.54 11.23
N ALA A 278 -10.48 17.63 12.12
CA ALA A 278 -9.14 17.61 12.70
C ALA A 278 -8.06 17.41 11.61
N PHE A 279 -8.31 16.51 10.65
CA PHE A 279 -7.45 16.31 9.49
C PHE A 279 -7.30 17.59 8.67
N ALA A 280 -8.41 18.25 8.33
CA ALA A 280 -8.39 19.47 7.55
C ALA A 280 -7.68 20.62 8.27
N ALA A 281 -7.90 20.77 9.58
CA ALA A 281 -7.22 21.76 10.41
C ALA A 281 -5.70 21.50 10.42
N PHE A 282 -5.29 20.26 10.70
CA PHE A 282 -3.88 19.89 10.74
C PHE A 282 -3.16 20.16 9.41
N VAL A 283 -3.75 19.72 8.28
CA VAL A 283 -3.16 19.92 6.94
C VAL A 283 -3.05 21.40 6.60
N ARG A 284 -4.07 22.20 6.96
CA ARG A 284 -4.04 23.65 6.75
C ARG A 284 -2.94 24.32 7.56
N ASP A 285 -2.83 23.98 8.84
CA ASP A 285 -1.90 24.61 9.77
C ASP A 285 -0.44 24.24 9.45
N LYS A 286 -0.21 23.00 9.02
CA LYS A 286 1.11 22.54 8.54
C LYS A 286 1.54 23.26 7.26
N GLY A 287 0.60 23.47 6.33
CA GLY A 287 0.88 24.04 5.02
C GLY A 287 1.17 22.99 3.95
N LYS A 288 1.42 23.47 2.73
CA LYS A 288 1.67 22.65 1.55
C LYS A 288 3.07 22.05 1.58
N VAL A 289 3.21 20.87 1.01
CA VAL A 289 4.45 20.10 0.94
C VAL A 289 5.27 20.53 -0.27
N GLU A 290 6.57 20.78 -0.08
CA GLU A 290 7.46 21.04 -1.20
C GLU A 290 7.70 19.77 -2.01
N PRO A 291 7.65 19.83 -3.36
CA PRO A 291 8.02 18.73 -4.23
C PRO A 291 9.37 18.09 -3.90
N GLY A 292 9.40 16.76 -3.80
CA GLY A 292 10.64 16.00 -3.67
C GLY A 292 11.56 16.12 -4.90
N LYS A 293 12.86 15.82 -4.72
CA LYS A 293 13.86 15.85 -5.81
C LYS A 293 13.51 14.89 -6.96
N TYR A 294 12.99 13.71 -6.63
CA TYR A 294 12.68 12.64 -7.57
C TYR A 294 11.17 12.40 -7.58
N ARG A 295 10.46 13.21 -8.37
CA ARG A 295 9.00 13.15 -8.50
C ARG A 295 8.55 11.87 -9.20
N ALA A 296 7.47 11.28 -8.69
CA ALA A 296 6.71 10.27 -9.43
C ALA A 296 5.81 10.94 -10.48
N TYR A 297 5.29 12.13 -10.17
CA TYR A 297 4.58 12.95 -11.13
C TYR A 297 5.49 13.34 -12.30
N GLY A 298 5.03 13.03 -13.51
CA GLY A 298 5.80 13.25 -14.74
C GLY A 298 6.91 12.22 -15.01
N TYR A 299 7.09 11.23 -14.12
CA TYR A 299 8.00 10.11 -14.37
C TYR A 299 7.54 9.31 -15.59
N LYS A 300 8.48 9.01 -16.48
CA LYS A 300 8.27 8.14 -17.63
C LYS A 300 9.21 6.96 -17.48
N PRO A 301 8.69 5.73 -17.26
CA PRO A 301 9.53 4.55 -17.18
C PRO A 301 10.41 4.42 -18.42
N PRO A 302 11.71 4.13 -18.28
CA PRO A 302 12.57 3.84 -19.42
C PRO A 302 12.14 2.53 -20.08
N GLY A 303 12.38 2.39 -21.39
CA GLY A 303 12.22 1.10 -22.05
C GLY A 303 13.34 0.14 -21.66
N HIS A 304 13.01 -1.14 -21.42
CA HIS A 304 13.94 -2.15 -20.90
C HIS A 304 13.98 -3.44 -21.74
N LEU A 305 13.59 -3.39 -23.02
CA LEU A 305 13.52 -4.58 -23.89
C LEU A 305 14.86 -5.33 -23.98
N THR A 306 15.97 -4.60 -24.08
CA THR A 306 17.32 -5.18 -24.16
C THR A 306 17.73 -5.83 -22.85
N GLU A 307 17.37 -5.21 -21.73
CA GLU A 307 17.66 -5.64 -20.38
C GLU A 307 16.84 -6.88 -20.03
N ASP A 308 15.55 -6.92 -20.41
CA ASP A 308 14.68 -8.08 -20.25
C ASP A 308 15.23 -9.32 -20.99
N LEU A 309 15.77 -9.12 -22.20
CA LEU A 309 16.41 -10.20 -22.95
C LEU A 309 17.67 -10.72 -22.23
N LYS A 310 18.48 -9.82 -21.63
CA LYS A 310 19.63 -10.20 -20.81
C LYS A 310 19.19 -10.99 -19.57
N LEU A 311 18.14 -10.54 -18.88
CA LEU A 311 17.60 -11.20 -17.69
C LEU A 311 17.07 -12.59 -18.02
N LYS A 312 16.28 -12.73 -19.09
CA LYS A 312 15.77 -14.02 -19.53
C LYS A 312 16.88 -15.00 -19.88
N TRP A 313 17.94 -14.53 -20.54
CA TRP A 313 19.12 -15.35 -20.82
C TRP A 313 19.84 -15.79 -19.54
N ARG A 314 19.96 -14.88 -18.56
CA ARG A 314 20.51 -15.18 -17.24
C ARG A 314 19.69 -16.23 -16.50
N GLU A 315 18.37 -16.13 -16.49
CA GLU A 315 17.47 -17.11 -15.88
C GLU A 315 17.67 -18.51 -16.48
N ILE A 316 17.78 -18.61 -17.81
CA ILE A 316 18.04 -19.89 -18.49
C ILE A 316 19.38 -20.49 -18.05
N LYS A 317 20.44 -19.67 -17.97
CA LYS A 317 21.76 -20.15 -17.50
C LYS A 317 21.72 -20.65 -16.06
N ILE A 318 21.05 -19.92 -15.17
CA ILE A 318 20.87 -20.35 -13.77
C ILE A 318 20.10 -21.67 -13.72
N GLY A 319 19.01 -21.80 -14.48
CA GLY A 319 18.21 -23.03 -14.56
C GLY A 319 18.97 -24.24 -15.11
N LEU A 320 20.04 -24.01 -15.90
CA LEU A 320 20.97 -25.04 -16.37
C LEU A 320 22.12 -25.33 -15.38
N GLY A 321 22.12 -24.73 -14.19
CA GLY A 321 23.18 -24.91 -13.20
C GLY A 321 24.45 -24.10 -13.46
N HIS A 322 24.37 -23.06 -14.29
CA HIS A 322 25.49 -22.16 -14.59
C HIS A 322 25.19 -20.72 -14.12
N PRO A 323 25.03 -20.48 -12.81
CA PRO A 323 24.83 -19.12 -12.30
C PRO A 323 26.08 -18.25 -12.56
N PRO A 324 25.93 -16.92 -12.67
CA PRO A 324 27.06 -16.01 -12.80
C PRO A 324 28.06 -16.18 -11.64
N GLU A 325 29.35 -16.18 -11.93
CA GLU A 325 30.40 -16.34 -10.93
C GLU A 325 30.33 -15.22 -9.87
N GLY A 326 30.50 -15.59 -8.58
CA GLY A 326 30.41 -14.65 -7.46
C GLY A 326 28.99 -14.17 -7.09
N SER A 327 27.98 -14.50 -7.89
CA SER A 327 26.58 -14.14 -7.61
C SER A 327 26.02 -14.87 -6.39
N SER A 328 24.90 -14.39 -5.85
CA SER A 328 24.19 -15.09 -4.76
C SER A 328 23.74 -16.50 -5.18
N PRO A 329 23.14 -16.72 -6.37
CA PRO A 329 22.80 -18.07 -6.83
C PRO A 329 24.01 -19.02 -6.91
N ALA A 330 25.19 -18.54 -7.35
CA ALA A 330 26.40 -19.37 -7.36
C ALA A 330 26.82 -19.81 -5.96
N ARG A 331 26.84 -18.87 -5.00
CA ARG A 331 27.15 -19.17 -3.59
C ARG A 331 26.13 -20.10 -2.94
N GLN A 332 24.84 -19.90 -3.21
CA GLN A 332 23.78 -20.79 -2.70
C GLN A 332 23.94 -22.22 -3.23
N LYS A 333 24.32 -22.38 -4.51
CA LYS A 333 24.64 -23.67 -5.11
C LYS A 333 25.87 -24.31 -4.49
N GLU A 334 26.96 -23.57 -4.32
CA GLU A 334 28.20 -24.06 -3.68
C GLU A 334 27.96 -24.53 -2.24
N LEU A 335 27.10 -23.81 -1.50
CA LEU A 335 26.71 -24.14 -0.13
C LEU A 335 25.64 -25.25 -0.05
N GLY A 336 25.06 -25.67 -1.18
CA GLY A 336 23.99 -26.66 -1.22
C GLY A 336 22.70 -26.21 -0.53
N LEU A 337 22.42 -24.90 -0.49
CA LEU A 337 21.26 -24.35 0.23
C LEU A 337 19.94 -24.66 -0.48
N ASN A 338 19.93 -24.59 -1.82
CA ASN A 338 18.73 -24.78 -2.64
C ASN A 338 18.99 -25.74 -3.79
N ARG A 339 17.94 -26.44 -4.23
CA ARG A 339 17.94 -27.33 -5.41
C ARG A 339 17.24 -26.64 -6.59
N ASP A 340 17.80 -25.52 -7.02
CA ASP A 340 17.14 -24.58 -7.95
C ASP A 340 17.43 -24.85 -9.43
N GLU A 341 18.22 -25.87 -9.75
CA GLU A 341 18.53 -26.25 -11.14
C GLU A 341 17.30 -26.84 -11.83
N THR A 342 16.51 -25.97 -12.47
CA THR A 342 15.33 -26.39 -13.20
C THR A 342 15.05 -25.50 -14.41
N LEU A 343 14.71 -26.13 -15.52
CA LEU A 343 14.11 -25.45 -16.69
C LEU A 343 12.59 -25.35 -16.58
N ARG A 344 11.99 -25.83 -15.48
CA ARG A 344 10.55 -25.82 -15.22
C ARG A 344 10.24 -25.06 -13.93
N PRO A 345 10.52 -23.75 -13.86
CA PRO A 345 10.32 -22.96 -12.65
C PRO A 345 8.85 -22.84 -12.22
N LYS A 346 7.91 -23.11 -13.14
CA LYS A 346 6.46 -23.04 -12.86
C LYS A 346 5.91 -24.25 -12.08
N LYS A 347 6.70 -25.31 -11.92
CA LYS A 347 6.28 -26.49 -11.17
C LYS A 347 6.29 -26.17 -9.67
N SER A 348 5.21 -26.47 -8.96
CA SER A 348 5.13 -26.18 -7.53
C SER A 348 6.08 -27.06 -6.72
N GLU A 349 6.56 -26.58 -5.58
CA GLU A 349 7.42 -27.35 -4.68
C GLU A 349 6.76 -28.66 -4.23
N GLY A 350 5.44 -28.65 -4.01
CA GLY A 350 4.67 -29.84 -3.67
C GLY A 350 4.62 -30.88 -4.80
N GLU A 351 4.71 -30.49 -6.06
CA GLU A 351 4.84 -31.45 -7.16
C GLU A 351 6.28 -31.95 -7.32
N LYS A 352 7.29 -31.09 -7.16
CA LYS A 352 8.71 -31.49 -7.20
C LYS A 352 9.03 -32.52 -6.09
N LEU A 353 8.47 -32.33 -4.90
CA LEU A 353 8.66 -33.25 -3.76
C LEU A 353 8.09 -34.65 -4.00
N ARG A 354 7.11 -34.79 -4.91
CA ARG A 354 6.40 -36.06 -5.18
C ARG A 354 6.95 -36.80 -6.41
N GLU A 355 8.00 -36.29 -7.05
CA GLU A 355 8.79 -36.99 -8.07
C GLU A 355 9.98 -37.69 -7.42
#